data_AF-A0A6A3TEA0-F1
#
_entry.id   AF-A0A6A3TEA0-F1
#
_cell.length_a   1.000
_cell.length_b   1.000
_cell.length_c   1.000
_cell.angle_alpha   90.00
_cell.angle_beta   90.00
_cell.angle_gamma   90.00
#
_symmetry.space_group_name_H-M   'P 1'
#
loop_
_entity.id
_entity.type
_entity.pdbx_description
1 polymer ?
#
loop_
_entity_poly.entity_id
_entity_poly.type
_entity_poly.pdbx_seq_one_letter_code
_entity_poly.pdbx_strand_id
1 'polypeptide(L)'
;MSDEENESWTCPSCTLKNEHIVEACAACGATSPLVLQSYAIEEQAWAAGEAAAVEGRRSQRASLVSQGSDNTTPRGDDDESDPWTQAECEWAQLESRQDSRSRK
;
A
#
# COMPACT_ATOMS: atom_id res chain seq x y z
N MET A 1 -20.15 0.19 -34.11
CA MET A 1 -21.30 0.65 -33.31
C MET A 1 -20.72 1.75 -32.45
N SER A 2 -21.21 2.98 -32.57
CA SER A 2 -20.60 4.14 -31.93
C SER A 2 -20.83 4.09 -30.41
N ASP A 3 -19.76 4.00 -29.64
CA ASP A 3 -19.75 4.02 -28.17
C ASP A 3 -20.08 5.42 -27.59
N GLU A 4 -21.08 6.11 -28.15
CA GLU A 4 -21.58 7.40 -27.66
C GLU A 4 -22.39 7.27 -26.35
N GLU A 5 -22.63 6.05 -25.87
CA GLU A 5 -23.21 5.82 -24.53
C GLU A 5 -22.21 6.03 -23.39
N ASN A 6 -20.92 6.18 -23.68
CA ASN A 6 -19.86 6.25 -22.66
C ASN A 6 -19.49 7.68 -22.23
N GLU A 7 -20.13 8.71 -22.80
CA GLU A 7 -19.84 10.13 -22.50
C GLU A 7 -20.69 10.72 -21.37
N SER A 8 -21.49 9.90 -20.69
CA SER A 8 -22.32 10.36 -19.57
C SER A 8 -22.60 9.26 -18.55
N TRP A 9 -22.75 9.63 -17.28
CA TRP A 9 -23.04 8.71 -16.18
C TRP A 9 -24.33 9.09 -15.46
N THR A 10 -25.09 8.07 -15.06
CA THR A 10 -26.33 8.26 -14.29
C THR A 10 -26.00 8.25 -12.81
N CYS A 11 -26.40 9.30 -12.09
CA CYS A 11 -26.19 9.41 -10.65
C CYS A 11 -26.99 8.32 -9.91
N PRO A 12 -26.36 7.46 -9.08
CA PRO A 12 -27.08 6.40 -8.37
C PRO A 12 -27.98 6.94 -7.26
N SER A 13 -27.75 8.16 -6.76
CA SER A 13 -28.55 8.75 -5.66
C SER A 13 -29.82 9.45 -6.14
N CYS A 14 -29.72 10.22 -7.23
CA CYS A 14 -30.83 11.07 -7.70
C CYS A 14 -31.24 10.81 -9.16
N THR A 15 -30.64 9.81 -9.80
CA THR A 15 -30.90 9.36 -11.18
C THR A 15 -30.67 10.39 -12.29
N LEU A 16 -30.13 11.58 -11.96
CA LEU A 16 -29.72 12.58 -12.96
C LEU A 16 -28.60 12.03 -13.85
N LYS A 17 -28.72 12.25 -15.16
CA LYS A 17 -27.64 11.97 -16.13
C LYS A 17 -26.67 13.15 -16.17
N ASN A 18 -25.41 12.89 -15.87
CA ASN A 18 -24.31 13.86 -15.82
C ASN A 18 -23.31 13.56 -16.95
N GLU A 19 -22.57 14.58 -17.39
CA GLU A 19 -21.49 14.40 -18.37
C GLU A 19 -20.33 13.57 -17.79
N HIS A 20 -19.62 12.81 -18.63
CA HIS A 20 -18.50 11.98 -18.18
C HIS A 20 -17.34 12.79 -17.59
N ILE A 21 -17.18 14.05 -18.03
CA ILE A 21 -16.14 14.95 -17.52
C ILE A 21 -16.42 15.47 -16.11
N VAL A 22 -17.67 15.40 -15.61
CA VAL A 22 -17.98 15.91 -14.28
C VAL A 22 -17.76 14.85 -13.21
N GLU A 23 -16.97 15.21 -12.20
CA GLU A 23 -16.61 14.31 -11.09
C GLU A 23 -17.70 14.19 -10.03
N ALA A 24 -18.65 15.12 -10.00
CA ALA A 24 -19.76 15.16 -9.04
C ALA A 24 -21.08 15.50 -9.73
N CYS A 25 -22.17 14.97 -9.19
CA CYS A 25 -23.51 15.18 -9.72
C CYS A 25 -23.92 16.65 -9.56
N ALA A 26 -24.40 17.27 -10.64
CA ALA A 26 -24.80 18.68 -10.62
C ALA A 26 -26.01 18.96 -9.71
N ALA A 27 -26.88 17.96 -9.48
CA ALA A 27 -28.07 18.14 -8.64
C ALA A 27 -27.83 17.87 -7.16
N CYS A 28 -27.13 16.79 -6.82
CA CYS A 28 -27.00 16.33 -5.43
C CYS A 28 -25.56 16.31 -4.90
N GLY A 29 -24.56 16.58 -5.73
CA GLY A 29 -23.14 16.56 -5.33
C GLY A 29 -22.53 15.17 -5.11
N ALA A 30 -23.26 14.08 -5.35
CA ALA A 30 -22.72 12.73 -5.23
C ALA A 30 -21.56 12.50 -6.23
N THR A 31 -20.46 11.90 -5.77
CA THR A 31 -19.29 11.60 -6.58
C THR A 31 -19.60 10.62 -7.70
N SER A 32 -18.98 10.83 -8.86
CA SER A 32 -19.08 9.94 -10.01
C SER A 32 -18.56 8.54 -9.68
N PRO A 33 -19.26 7.47 -10.09
CA PRO A 33 -18.78 6.10 -9.92
C PRO A 33 -17.42 5.83 -10.55
N LEU A 34 -17.08 6.55 -11.62
CA LEU A 34 -15.81 6.41 -12.34
C LEU A 34 -14.63 6.91 -11.50
N VAL A 35 -14.84 8.04 -10.82
CA VAL A 35 -13.86 8.62 -9.89
C VAL A 35 -13.66 7.71 -8.68
N LEU A 36 -14.74 7.13 -8.15
CA LEU A 36 -14.62 6.14 -7.06
C LEU A 36 -13.84 4.89 -7.51
N GLN A 37 -14.03 4.46 -8.75
CA GLN A 37 -13.31 3.31 -9.30
C GLN A 37 -11.80 3.59 -9.47
N SER A 38 -11.40 4.80 -9.89
CA SER A 38 -9.97 5.13 -10.01
C SER A 38 -9.26 5.07 -8.66
N TYR A 39 -9.86 5.66 -7.62
CA TYR A 39 -9.30 5.60 -6.27
C TYR A 39 -9.17 4.16 -5.75
N ALA A 40 -10.17 3.32 -6.03
CA ALA A 40 -10.14 1.91 -5.63
C ALA A 40 -9.03 1.11 -6.34
N ILE A 41 -8.68 1.47 -7.58
CA ILE A 41 -7.59 0.82 -8.33
C ILE A 41 -6.23 1.23 -7.74
N GLU A 42 -6.04 2.50 -7.40
CA GLU A 42 -4.81 2.99 -6.76
C GLU A 42 -4.54 2.28 -5.42
N GLU A 43 -5.57 2.08 -4.60
CA GLU A 43 -5.45 1.37 -3.32
C GLU A 43 -5.05 -0.11 -3.51
N GLN A 44 -5.62 -0.78 -4.52
CA GLN A 44 -5.30 -2.18 -4.82
C GLN A 44 -3.87 -2.36 -5.35
N ALA A 45 -3.35 -1.39 -6.11
CA ALA A 45 -1.97 -1.44 -6.59
C ALA A 45 -0.96 -1.44 -5.43
N TRP A 46 -1.25 -0.71 -4.35
CA TRP A 46 -0.44 -0.72 -3.14
C TRP A 46 -0.57 -2.05 -2.38
N ALA A 47 -1.80 -2.56 -2.20
CA ALA A 47 -2.05 -3.81 -1.49
C ALA A 47 -1.46 -5.05 -2.18
N ALA A 48 -1.43 -5.07 -3.52
CA ALA A 48 -0.84 -6.17 -4.29
C ALA A 48 0.69 -6.27 -4.11
N GLY A 49 1.38 -5.15 -3.90
CA GLY A 49 2.80 -5.12 -3.59
C GLY A 49 3.15 -5.79 -2.26
N GLU A 50 2.27 -5.67 -1.26
CA GLU A 50 2.44 -6.25 0.07
C GLU A 50 2.13 -7.76 0.09
N ALA A 51 1.10 -8.19 -0.66
CA ALA A 51 0.72 -9.60 -0.75
C ALA A 51 1.78 -10.48 -1.44
N ALA A 52 2.51 -9.96 -2.43
CA ALA A 52 3.62 -10.70 -3.05
C ALA A 52 4.81 -10.91 -2.09
N ALA A 53 5.07 -9.96 -1.19
CA ALA A 53 6.14 -10.05 -0.21
C ALA A 53 5.86 -11.07 0.92
N VAL A 54 4.59 -11.29 1.27
CA VAL A 54 4.20 -12.20 2.37
C VAL A 54 4.44 -13.68 2.01
N GLU A 55 4.27 -14.05 0.74
CA GLU A 55 4.42 -15.44 0.27
C GLU A 55 5.91 -15.86 0.22
N GLY A 56 6.79 -14.95 -0.22
CA GLY A 56 8.24 -15.17 -0.16
C GLY A 56 8.77 -15.37 1.27
N ARG A 57 8.25 -14.61 2.24
CA ARG A 57 8.65 -14.68 3.66
C ARG A 57 8.07 -15.90 4.39
N ARG A 58 6.96 -16.47 3.91
CA ARG A 58 6.37 -17.72 4.44
C ARG A 58 7.14 -18.96 3.98
N SER A 59 7.69 -18.95 2.77
CA SER A 59 8.56 -20.02 2.29
C SER A 59 9.95 -19.99 2.95
N GLN A 60 10.52 -18.81 3.24
CA GLN A 60 11.83 -18.69 3.90
C GLN A 60 11.81 -19.07 5.39
N ARG A 61 10.76 -18.72 6.15
CA ARG A 61 10.68 -19.06 7.59
C ARG A 61 10.57 -20.57 7.85
N ALA A 62 10.00 -21.33 6.92
CA ALA A 62 9.89 -22.78 7.02
C ALA A 62 11.23 -23.49 6.78
N SER A 63 12.14 -22.87 6.00
CA SER A 63 13.48 -23.41 5.73
C SER A 63 14.49 -23.14 6.84
N LEU A 64 14.28 -22.13 7.69
CA LEU A 64 15.26 -21.73 8.73
C LEU A 64 15.08 -22.47 10.07
N VAL A 65 13.99 -23.20 10.29
CA VAL A 65 13.73 -23.89 11.57
C VAL A 65 14.36 -25.29 11.66
N SER A 66 15.04 -25.78 10.61
CA SER A 66 15.49 -27.18 10.56
C SER A 66 17.02 -27.40 10.49
N GLN A 67 17.85 -26.38 10.70
CA GLN A 67 19.30 -26.61 10.76
C GLN A 67 19.92 -25.97 12.01
N GLY A 68 19.75 -26.66 13.13
CA GLY A 68 20.77 -26.64 14.17
C GLY A 68 21.96 -27.43 13.65
N SER A 69 23.01 -26.74 13.20
CA SER A 69 24.31 -27.36 12.97
C SER A 69 25.40 -26.33 13.18
N ASP A 70 26.10 -26.52 14.29
CA ASP A 70 27.31 -25.80 14.69
C ASP A 70 28.34 -25.81 13.56
N ASN A 71 28.74 -24.63 13.07
CA ASN A 71 30.06 -24.41 12.49
C ASN A 71 30.41 -22.93 12.52
N THR A 72 31.28 -22.59 13.46
CA THR A 72 32.02 -21.32 13.50
C THR A 72 32.78 -21.10 12.20
N THR A 73 32.50 -19.99 11.50
CA THR A 73 33.43 -19.46 10.48
C THR A 73 33.53 -17.94 10.64
N PRO A 74 34.73 -17.38 10.86
CA PRO A 74 34.94 -15.95 11.00
C PRO A 74 35.21 -15.28 9.64
N ARG A 75 34.90 -13.98 9.57
CA ARG A 75 35.24 -12.97 8.54
C ARG A 75 34.39 -12.93 7.28
N GLY A 76 33.67 -11.82 7.19
CA GLY A 76 33.02 -11.26 6.01
C GLY A 76 32.15 -10.11 6.50
N ASP A 77 32.74 -8.93 6.67
CA ASP A 77 32.02 -7.65 6.78
C ASP A 77 31.12 -7.54 5.53
N ASP A 78 29.85 -7.87 5.68
CA ASP A 78 28.78 -7.41 4.81
C ASP A 78 27.76 -6.73 5.72
N ASP A 79 28.22 -5.64 6.35
CA ASP A 79 27.36 -4.61 6.93
C ASP A 79 26.79 -3.74 5.79
N GLU A 80 26.24 -4.36 4.75
CA GLU A 80 25.30 -3.66 3.88
C GLU A 80 23.93 -3.87 4.50
N SER A 81 23.69 -3.12 5.58
CA SER A 81 22.40 -3.09 6.26
C SER A 81 21.32 -2.84 5.23
N ASP A 82 20.42 -3.82 5.06
CA ASP A 82 19.26 -3.70 4.19
C ASP A 82 18.58 -2.34 4.45
N PRO A 83 18.40 -1.51 3.42
CA PRO A 83 18.01 -0.11 3.59
C PRO A 83 16.68 0.06 4.31
N TRP A 84 15.81 -0.97 4.27
CA TRP A 84 14.56 -0.97 5.01
C TRP A 84 14.79 -1.22 6.51
N THR A 85 15.67 -2.16 6.86
CA THR A 85 16.08 -2.43 8.24
C THR A 85 16.75 -1.20 8.88
N GLN A 86 17.57 -0.47 8.14
CA GLN A 86 18.15 0.79 8.61
C GLN A 86 17.07 1.84 8.87
N ALA A 87 16.13 2.01 7.93
CA ALA A 87 15.02 2.94 8.10
C ALA A 87 14.19 2.61 9.35
N GLU A 88 13.78 1.35 9.55
CA GLU A 88 13.03 0.91 10.73
C GLU A 88 13.76 1.26 12.05
N CYS A 89 15.08 1.06 12.06
CA CYS A 89 15.92 1.40 13.20
C CYS A 89 16.02 2.91 13.44
N GLU A 90 16.07 3.73 12.39
CA GLU A 90 16.07 5.20 12.50
C GLU A 90 14.73 5.72 13.05
N TRP A 91 13.60 5.20 12.56
CA TRP A 91 12.27 5.57 13.04
C TRP A 91 12.09 5.26 14.54
N ALA A 92 12.47 4.05 14.97
CA ALA A 92 12.39 3.65 16.37
C ALA A 92 13.22 4.55 17.31
N GLN A 93 14.36 5.05 16.83
CA GLN A 93 15.20 6.00 17.57
C GLN A 93 14.55 7.38 17.71
N LEU A 94 13.86 7.85 16.67
CA LEU A 94 13.14 9.13 16.69
C LEU A 94 11.97 9.09 17.67
N GLU A 95 11.17 8.02 17.64
CA GLU A 95 10.05 7.82 18.57
C GLU A 95 10.52 7.75 20.03
N SER A 96 11.63 7.05 20.29
CA SER A 96 12.23 6.96 21.64
C SER A 96 12.72 8.33 22.15
N ARG A 97 13.32 9.14 21.27
CA ARG A 97 13.73 10.52 21.59
C ARG A 97 12.51 11.42 21.84
N GLN A 98 11.38 11.14 21.21
CA GLN A 98 10.14 11.87 21.41
C GLN A 98 9.45 11.47 22.73
N ASP A 99 9.37 10.18 23.05
CA ASP A 99 8.81 9.69 24.33
C ASP A 99 9.62 10.24 25.53
N SER A 100 10.95 10.21 25.45
CA SER A 100 11.82 10.78 26.49
C SER A 100 11.69 12.30 26.64
N ARG A 101 11.34 13.01 25.56
CA ARG A 101 11.04 14.45 25.59
C ARG A 101 9.66 14.76 26.15
N SER A 102 8.67 13.91 25.91
CA SER A 102 7.31 14.04 26.45
C SER A 102 7.20 13.67 27.93
N ARG A 103 8.14 12.91 28.48
CA ARG A 103 8.20 12.55 29.91
C ARG A 103 8.96 13.56 30.80
N LYS A 104 9.41 14.68 30.25
CA LYS A 104 10.14 15.75 30.96
C LYS A 104 9.23 16.96 31.18
#